data_AF-A0A0F0LH79-F1
#
_entry.id   AF-A0A0F0LH79-F1
#
_cell.length_a   1.000
_cell.length_b   1.000
_cell.length_c   1.000
_cell.angle_alpha   90.00
_cell.angle_beta   90.00
_cell.angle_gamma   90.00
#
_symmetry.space_group_name_H-M   'P 1'
#
loop_
_entity.id
_entity.type
_entity.pdbx_description
1 polymer ?
#
loop_
_entity_poly.entity_id
_entity_poly.type
_entity_poly.pdbx_seq_one_letter_code
_entity_poly.pdbx_strand_id
1 'polypeptide(L)'
;MRIDANPTAVSAPQAARRDEFILRPATGIVDGVPRLEAMHALTEDQLRASFRNAEPDEVAEIAMPHDLLLAEWDYLDFFAWRDPIAARSGYIVIEQDGEAVGIVLRAADPSRVRSGMCNLCHTMQPGNQVALFAARRGGPEGRKGSVVGTYICADLSCHESVRLAPPLAPNEIRAERLADRRLDGTHRRVHAFVASVLGDSA
;
A
#
# COMPACT_ATOMS: atom_id res chain seq x y z
N MET A 1 -46.90 -47.73 11.41
CA MET A 1 -46.06 -46.82 12.23
C MET A 1 -44.77 -46.59 11.45
N ARG A 2 -44.76 -45.57 10.58
CA ARG A 2 -43.58 -45.15 9.81
C ARG A 2 -42.85 -44.10 10.63
N ILE A 3 -41.55 -44.27 10.82
CA ILE A 3 -40.67 -43.28 11.44
C ILE A 3 -39.84 -42.73 10.29
N ASP A 4 -40.22 -41.56 9.79
CA ASP A 4 -39.44 -40.80 8.81
C ASP A 4 -38.35 -40.05 9.57
N ALA A 5 -37.10 -40.53 9.47
CA ALA A 5 -35.93 -39.76 9.88
C ALA A 5 -35.45 -38.95 8.68
N ASN A 6 -35.64 -37.64 8.74
CA ASN A 6 -35.05 -36.66 7.82
C ASN A 6 -33.68 -36.23 8.38
N PRO A 7 -32.54 -36.66 7.82
CA PRO A 7 -31.25 -36.10 8.20
C PRO A 7 -31.10 -34.74 7.53
N THR A 8 -31.13 -33.70 8.37
CA THR A 8 -30.74 -32.33 8.06
C THR A 8 -29.49 -32.27 7.19
N ALA A 9 -29.67 -31.83 5.95
CA ALA A 9 -28.60 -31.42 5.07
C ALA A 9 -27.90 -30.20 5.69
N VAL A 10 -26.69 -30.40 6.23
CA VAL A 10 -25.79 -29.32 6.58
C VAL A 10 -25.27 -28.76 5.25
N SER A 11 -25.85 -27.64 4.83
CA SER A 11 -25.41 -26.88 3.66
C SER A 11 -23.96 -26.43 3.83
N ALA A 12 -23.12 -26.76 2.86
CA ALA A 12 -21.75 -26.28 2.75
C ALA A 12 -21.69 -24.74 2.74
N PRO A 13 -20.64 -24.10 3.29
CA PRO A 13 -20.51 -22.66 3.26
C PRO A 13 -20.42 -22.20 1.81
N GLN A 14 -21.31 -21.31 1.41
CA GLN A 14 -21.27 -20.65 0.11
C GLN A 14 -19.93 -19.95 -0.02
N ALA A 15 -19.16 -20.32 -1.05
CA ALA A 15 -17.95 -19.61 -1.43
C ALA A 15 -18.33 -18.15 -1.73
N ALA A 16 -17.99 -17.24 -0.82
CA ALA A 16 -18.16 -15.81 -1.01
C ALA A 16 -17.47 -15.39 -2.32
N ARG A 17 -18.16 -14.58 -3.12
CA ARG A 17 -17.62 -14.09 -4.40
C ARG A 17 -16.39 -13.23 -4.09
N ARG A 18 -15.33 -13.35 -4.91
CA ARG A 18 -14.06 -12.61 -4.75
C ARG A 18 -14.28 -11.10 -4.54
N ASP A 19 -15.30 -10.55 -5.18
CA ASP A 19 -15.67 -9.13 -5.13
C ASP A 19 -16.15 -8.66 -3.73
N GLU A 20 -16.57 -9.56 -2.84
CA GLU A 20 -17.10 -9.23 -1.52
C GLU A 20 -16.00 -8.94 -0.47
N PHE A 21 -14.75 -9.29 -0.80
CA PHE A 21 -13.57 -9.05 0.03
C PHE A 21 -12.80 -7.77 -0.34
N ILE A 22 -13.04 -7.24 -1.54
CA ILE A 22 -12.44 -5.99 -1.99
C ILE A 22 -13.24 -4.84 -1.38
N LEU A 23 -12.60 -4.11 -0.47
CA LEU A 23 -13.14 -2.88 0.06
C LEU A 23 -13.19 -1.87 -1.08
N ARG A 24 -14.38 -1.67 -1.64
CA ARG A 24 -14.60 -0.59 -2.58
C ARG A 24 -14.56 0.71 -1.78
N PRO A 25 -13.77 1.72 -2.20
CA PRO A 25 -14.03 3.06 -1.72
C PRO A 25 -15.50 3.35 -2.07
N ALA A 26 -16.29 3.84 -1.12
CA ALA A 26 -17.52 4.51 -1.52
C ALA A 26 -17.17 5.66 -2.51
N THR A 27 -18.14 6.27 -3.16
CA THR A 27 -17.91 7.44 -4.02
C THR A 27 -18.56 8.64 -3.34
N GLY A 28 -17.95 9.83 -3.42
CA GLY A 28 -18.49 11.06 -2.81
C GLY A 28 -18.05 11.36 -1.37
N ILE A 29 -18.63 12.42 -0.80
CA ILE A 29 -18.34 12.97 0.54
C ILE A 29 -18.91 12.05 1.62
N VAL A 30 -18.07 11.62 2.58
CA VAL A 30 -18.52 10.90 3.78
C VAL A 30 -18.13 11.72 5.01
N ASP A 31 -19.10 12.05 5.87
CA ASP A 31 -18.93 12.96 7.02
C ASP A 31 -18.32 14.34 6.67
N GLY A 32 -18.63 14.90 5.50
CA GLY A 32 -18.10 16.22 5.10
C GLY A 32 -16.65 16.20 4.62
N VAL A 33 -16.01 15.03 4.54
CA VAL A 33 -14.66 14.85 4.00
C VAL A 33 -14.77 14.43 2.54
N PRO A 34 -14.26 15.21 1.56
CA PRO A 34 -14.15 14.74 0.18
C PRO A 34 -13.20 13.54 0.18
N ARG A 35 -13.66 12.42 -0.35
CA ARG A 35 -12.78 11.27 -0.53
C ARG A 35 -11.78 11.61 -1.61
N LEU A 36 -10.53 11.33 -1.26
CA LEU A 36 -9.32 11.50 -2.04
C LEU A 36 -9.56 11.10 -3.50
N GLU A 37 -9.18 12.00 -4.41
CA GLU A 37 -9.15 11.74 -5.83
C GLU A 37 -8.28 10.50 -6.05
N ALA A 38 -8.81 9.52 -6.78
CA ALA A 38 -8.05 8.33 -7.12
C ALA A 38 -6.81 8.71 -7.95
N MET A 39 -5.75 7.91 -7.89
CA MET A 39 -4.58 8.16 -8.71
C MET A 39 -4.93 8.12 -10.20
N HIS A 40 -4.42 9.08 -10.95
CA HIS A 40 -4.47 9.04 -12.40
C HIS A 40 -3.55 7.93 -12.92
N ALA A 41 -3.96 7.28 -14.01
CA ALA A 41 -3.13 6.29 -14.66
C ALA A 41 -1.83 6.91 -15.17
N LEU A 42 -0.70 6.37 -14.71
CA LEU A 42 0.63 6.84 -15.09
C LEU A 42 1.27 5.90 -16.11
N THR A 43 1.90 6.48 -17.13
CA THR A 43 2.82 5.77 -18.02
C THR A 43 4.16 5.54 -17.32
N GLU A 44 4.99 4.66 -17.90
CA GLU A 44 6.38 4.48 -17.46
C GLU A 44 7.16 5.81 -17.46
N ASP A 45 7.02 6.64 -18.49
CA ASP A 45 7.70 7.93 -18.58
C ASP A 45 7.26 8.88 -17.47
N GLN A 46 5.96 8.92 -17.15
CA GLN A 46 5.43 9.72 -16.04
C GLN A 46 5.94 9.21 -14.69
N LEU A 47 6.00 7.89 -14.49
CA LEU A 47 6.60 7.31 -13.29
C LEU A 47 8.08 7.69 -13.13
N ARG A 48 8.88 7.57 -14.19
CA ARG A 48 10.30 7.96 -14.16
C ARG A 48 10.48 9.44 -13.85
N ALA A 49 9.66 10.30 -14.46
CA ALA A 49 9.70 11.74 -14.20
C ALA A 49 9.26 12.13 -12.77
N SER A 50 8.54 11.24 -12.07
CA SER A 50 8.00 11.54 -10.74
C SER A 50 9.06 11.52 -9.62
N PHE A 51 10.19 10.81 -9.78
CA PHE A 51 11.14 10.55 -8.70
C PHE A 51 11.90 11.80 -8.25
N ARG A 52 11.80 12.16 -6.97
CA ARG A 52 12.36 13.42 -6.41
C ARG A 52 13.56 13.25 -5.49
N ASN A 53 13.89 12.03 -5.07
CA ASN A 53 15.04 11.76 -4.19
C ASN A 53 16.14 10.90 -4.86
N ALA A 54 16.11 10.78 -6.18
CA ALA A 54 17.06 10.01 -6.98
C ALA A 54 17.67 10.89 -8.08
N GLU A 55 18.93 10.63 -8.41
CA GLU A 55 19.60 11.23 -9.56
C GLU A 55 19.12 10.60 -10.86
N PRO A 56 19.23 11.29 -12.03
CA PRO A 56 18.74 10.77 -13.30
C PRO A 56 19.25 9.36 -13.66
N ASP A 57 20.53 9.09 -13.39
CA ASP A 57 21.12 7.77 -13.64
C ASP A 57 20.52 6.69 -12.73
N GLU A 58 20.22 7.01 -11.47
CA GLU A 58 19.54 6.09 -10.55
C GLU A 58 18.10 5.81 -11.01
N VAL A 59 17.42 6.80 -11.58
CA VAL A 59 16.07 6.66 -12.13
C VAL A 59 16.07 5.79 -13.41
N ALA A 60 17.11 5.89 -14.23
CA ALA A 60 17.25 5.09 -15.44
C ALA A 60 17.37 3.58 -15.13
N GLU A 61 18.02 3.24 -14.00
CA GLU A 61 18.21 1.86 -13.53
C GLU A 61 16.95 1.24 -12.88
N ILE A 62 15.88 2.03 -12.67
CA ILE A 62 14.63 1.53 -12.09
C ILE A 62 13.98 0.53 -13.06
N ALA A 63 13.80 -0.70 -12.60
CA ALA A 63 13.01 -1.68 -13.32
C ALA A 63 11.53 -1.54 -12.96
N MET A 64 10.70 -1.34 -13.99
CA MET A 64 9.25 -1.24 -13.84
C MET A 64 8.64 -2.60 -13.44
N PRO A 65 7.54 -2.59 -12.67
CA PRO A 65 6.88 -3.82 -12.29
C PRO A 65 6.17 -4.42 -13.52
N HIS A 66 6.18 -5.75 -13.64
CA HIS A 66 5.67 -6.46 -14.83
C HIS A 66 4.16 -6.27 -15.06
N ASP A 67 3.43 -5.94 -14.00
CA ASP A 67 2.00 -5.73 -13.94
C ASP A 67 1.60 -4.24 -14.00
N LEU A 68 2.52 -3.33 -14.35
CA LEU A 68 2.23 -1.90 -14.49
C LEU A 68 1.00 -1.62 -15.39
N LEU A 69 0.90 -2.33 -16.52
CA LEU A 69 -0.21 -2.19 -17.47
C LEU A 69 -1.55 -2.76 -16.95
N LEU A 70 -1.51 -3.53 -15.87
CA LEU A 70 -2.67 -4.16 -15.24
C LEU A 70 -3.09 -3.44 -13.96
N ALA A 71 -2.36 -2.40 -13.55
CA ALA A 71 -2.67 -1.64 -12.34
C ALA A 71 -4.02 -0.95 -12.47
N GLU A 72 -4.90 -1.17 -11.49
CA GLU A 72 -6.21 -0.51 -11.41
C GLU A 72 -6.09 0.84 -10.70
N TRP A 73 -5.53 1.84 -11.39
CA TRP A 73 -5.18 3.17 -10.84
C TRP A 73 -6.32 3.88 -10.09
N ASP A 74 -7.55 3.77 -10.60
CA ASP A 74 -8.76 4.34 -9.97
C ASP A 74 -9.03 3.79 -8.56
N TYR A 75 -8.38 2.68 -8.21
CA TYR A 75 -8.42 2.07 -6.89
C TYR A 75 -7.08 2.17 -6.16
N LEU A 76 -6.22 3.14 -6.45
CA LEU A 76 -4.97 3.30 -5.70
C LEU A 76 -4.97 4.63 -4.94
N ASP A 77 -4.54 4.59 -3.66
CA ASP A 77 -4.21 5.80 -2.89
C ASP A 77 -2.73 6.20 -3.09
N PHE A 78 -1.91 5.22 -3.46
CA PHE A 78 -0.51 5.32 -3.80
C PHE A 78 -0.13 4.06 -4.59
N PHE A 79 0.92 4.12 -5.38
CA PHE A 79 1.47 2.98 -6.12
C PHE A 79 2.85 2.64 -5.56
N ALA A 80 3.14 1.36 -5.32
CA ALA A 80 4.41 0.96 -4.74
C ALA A 80 4.84 -0.42 -5.22
N TRP A 81 6.13 -0.61 -5.47
CA TRP A 81 6.65 -1.91 -5.91
C TRP A 81 8.09 -2.14 -5.48
N ARG A 82 8.47 -3.41 -5.39
CA ARG A 82 9.87 -3.83 -5.30
C ARG A 82 10.48 -3.91 -6.68
N ASP A 83 11.73 -3.49 -6.79
CA ASP A 83 12.45 -3.65 -8.03
C ASP A 83 12.62 -5.16 -8.36
N PRO A 84 12.16 -5.64 -9.53
CA PRO A 84 12.27 -7.04 -9.91
C PRO A 84 13.70 -7.52 -10.16
N ILE A 85 14.65 -6.60 -10.39
CA ILE A 85 16.06 -6.89 -10.68
C ILE A 85 16.90 -6.58 -9.43
N ALA A 86 16.82 -5.35 -8.93
CA ALA A 86 17.55 -4.87 -7.77
C ALA A 86 16.78 -5.19 -6.48
N ALA A 87 16.79 -6.43 -6.03
CA ALA A 87 15.95 -6.96 -4.95
C ALA A 87 15.97 -6.22 -3.59
N ARG A 88 16.82 -5.21 -3.39
CA ARG A 88 16.82 -4.30 -2.22
C ARG A 88 16.15 -2.95 -2.49
N SER A 89 16.01 -2.54 -3.73
CA SER A 89 15.38 -1.30 -4.16
C SER A 89 13.85 -1.44 -4.16
N GLY A 90 13.16 -0.38 -3.77
CA GLY A 90 11.71 -0.30 -3.81
C GLY A 90 11.28 1.13 -4.01
N TYR A 91 10.04 1.31 -4.45
CA TYR A 91 9.55 2.58 -4.96
C TYR A 91 8.16 2.85 -4.41
N ILE A 92 7.89 4.10 -4.10
CA ILE A 92 6.55 4.60 -3.73
C ILE A 92 6.28 5.82 -4.59
N VAL A 93 5.09 5.90 -5.17
CA VAL A 93 4.59 7.03 -5.93
C VAL A 93 3.23 7.41 -5.35
N ILE A 94 3.07 8.68 -5.00
CA ILE A 94 1.79 9.27 -4.62
C ILE A 94 1.37 10.27 -5.68
N GLU A 95 0.09 10.63 -5.67
CA GLU A 95 -0.39 11.82 -6.36
C GLU A 95 -0.57 12.94 -5.34
N GLN A 96 0.05 14.10 -5.58
CA GLN A 96 -0.04 15.27 -4.72
C GLN A 96 -0.33 16.49 -5.57
N ASP A 97 -1.44 17.18 -5.28
CA ASP A 97 -1.90 18.36 -6.02
C ASP A 97 -2.01 18.11 -7.55
N GLY A 98 -2.42 16.90 -7.95
CA GLY A 98 -2.55 16.46 -9.34
C GLY A 98 -1.24 16.04 -10.03
N GLU A 99 -0.12 16.03 -9.30
CA GLU A 99 1.20 15.68 -9.81
C GLU A 99 1.72 14.39 -9.18
N ALA A 100 2.36 13.54 -10.00
CA ALA A 100 3.00 12.33 -9.51
C ALA A 100 4.31 12.66 -8.75
N VAL A 101 4.44 12.12 -7.54
CA VAL A 101 5.61 12.30 -6.69
C VAL A 101 6.14 10.93 -6.26
N GLY A 102 7.30 10.57 -6.79
CA GLY A 102 7.99 9.31 -6.55
C GLY A 102 9.16 9.44 -5.58
N ILE A 103 9.37 8.39 -4.77
CA ILE A 103 10.56 8.22 -3.93
C ILE A 103 11.15 6.82 -4.08
N VAL A 104 12.49 6.78 -4.09
CA VAL A 104 13.28 5.56 -4.06
C VAL A 104 13.61 5.19 -2.61
N LEU A 105 13.43 3.92 -2.30
CA LEU A 105 13.67 3.29 -1.01
C LEU A 105 14.69 2.17 -1.14
N ARG A 106 15.42 1.91 -0.06
CA ARG A 106 16.31 0.76 0.06
C ARG A 106 15.98 -0.06 1.30
N ALA A 107 15.69 -1.33 1.10
CA ALA A 107 15.43 -2.27 2.17
C ALA A 107 16.74 -2.66 2.88
N ALA A 108 16.72 -2.60 4.21
CA ALA A 108 17.68 -3.31 5.03
C ALA A 108 17.46 -4.83 4.93
N ASP A 109 18.45 -5.61 5.34
CA ASP A 109 18.24 -7.06 5.45
C ASP A 109 17.12 -7.37 6.44
N PRO A 110 16.20 -8.29 6.09
CA PRO A 110 15.11 -8.65 6.98
C PRO A 110 15.69 -9.21 8.29
N SER A 111 15.30 -8.61 9.41
CA SER A 111 15.62 -9.18 10.72
C SER A 111 14.86 -10.50 10.91
N ARG A 112 15.32 -11.33 11.87
CA ARG A 112 14.73 -12.63 12.23
C ARG A 112 13.20 -12.65 12.18
N VAL A 113 12.64 -13.80 11.79
CA VAL A 113 11.20 -14.13 11.73
C VAL A 113 10.46 -13.64 13.00
N ARG A 114 9.81 -12.49 12.89
CA ARG A 114 9.08 -11.75 13.94
C ARG A 114 7.97 -10.94 13.27
N SER A 115 6.73 -11.21 13.64
CA SER A 115 5.61 -10.40 13.19
C SER A 115 5.85 -8.92 13.49
N GLY A 116 5.48 -8.04 12.57
CA GLY A 116 5.72 -6.61 12.66
C GLY A 116 4.54 -5.80 12.14
N MET A 117 4.40 -4.58 12.62
CA MET A 117 3.41 -3.64 12.10
C MET A 117 4.00 -2.89 10.91
N CYS A 118 3.27 -2.82 9.80
CA CYS A 118 3.60 -1.90 8.71
C CYS A 118 3.19 -0.47 9.09
N ASN A 119 4.11 0.49 9.03
CA ASN A 119 3.83 1.89 9.35
C ASN A 119 3.01 2.62 8.27
N LEU A 120 2.85 2.05 7.08
CA LEU A 120 2.00 2.63 6.03
C LEU A 120 0.56 2.14 6.16
N CYS A 121 0.30 0.83 6.03
CA CYS A 121 -1.06 0.30 6.08
C CYS A 121 -1.57 0.00 7.49
N HIS A 122 -0.74 0.12 8.53
CA HIS A 122 -1.08 -0.23 9.93
C HIS A 122 -1.68 -1.63 10.07
N THR A 123 -1.16 -2.59 9.30
CA THR A 123 -1.52 -4.01 9.42
C THR A 123 -0.37 -4.79 10.06
N MET A 124 -0.69 -5.63 11.05
CA MET A 124 0.23 -6.61 11.60
C MET A 124 0.50 -7.68 10.55
N GLN A 125 1.74 -7.75 10.07
CA GLN A 125 2.16 -8.76 9.12
C GLN A 125 2.91 -9.89 9.85
N PRO A 126 2.67 -11.16 9.50
CA PRO A 126 3.34 -12.30 10.09
C PRO A 126 4.79 -12.44 9.63
N GLY A 127 5.58 -13.19 10.40
CA GLY A 127 6.87 -13.71 9.93
C GLY A 127 7.90 -12.63 9.61
N ASN A 128 8.33 -12.51 8.36
CA ASN A 128 9.31 -11.52 7.89
C ASN A 128 8.70 -10.57 6.84
N GLN A 129 7.37 -10.42 6.83
CA GLN A 129 6.63 -9.63 5.85
C GLN A 129 6.65 -8.12 6.12
N VAL A 130 7.45 -7.67 7.09
CA VAL A 130 7.77 -6.25 7.31
C VAL A 130 9.29 -6.10 7.30
N ALA A 131 9.78 -5.11 6.55
CA ALA A 131 11.19 -4.77 6.46
C ALA A 131 11.41 -3.28 6.79
N LEU A 132 12.60 -2.96 7.30
CA LEU A 132 13.03 -1.58 7.44
C LEU A 132 13.45 -1.08 6.06
N PHE A 133 12.81 -0.01 5.59
CA PHE A 133 13.22 0.73 4.40
C PHE A 133 13.83 2.05 4.81
N ALA A 134 14.93 2.42 4.16
CA ALA A 134 15.55 3.73 4.28
C ALA A 134 15.44 4.47 2.94
N ALA A 135 15.07 5.75 3.00
CA ALA A 135 15.06 6.65 1.85
C ALA A 135 16.12 7.73 2.08
N ARG A 136 16.96 7.98 1.08
CA ARG A 136 17.78 9.20 1.08
C ARG A 136 16.83 10.40 1.01
N ARG A 137 17.08 11.42 1.85
CA ARG A 137 16.28 12.64 1.80
C ARG A 137 16.41 13.32 0.42
N GLY A 138 15.43 14.10 0.04
CA GLY A 138 15.54 15.00 -1.11
C GLY A 138 16.53 16.14 -0.86
N GLY A 139 16.96 16.79 -1.94
CA GLY A 139 17.67 18.06 -1.86
C GLY A 139 19.04 18.02 -1.15
N PRO A 140 19.47 19.17 -0.56
CA PRO A 140 20.79 19.30 0.06
C PRO A 140 21.07 18.32 1.21
N GLU A 141 20.06 17.99 2.02
CA GLU A 141 20.21 17.07 3.15
C GLU A 141 20.47 15.65 2.67
N GLY A 142 19.82 15.22 1.59
CA GLY A 142 20.11 13.96 0.91
C GLY A 142 21.55 13.86 0.43
N ARG A 143 22.07 14.93 -0.19
CA ARG A 143 23.47 14.99 -0.66
C ARG A 143 24.49 14.91 0.46
N LYS A 144 24.13 15.27 1.68
CA LYS A 144 24.95 15.09 2.89
C LYS A 144 24.83 13.67 3.49
N GLY A 145 24.05 12.79 2.88
CA GLY A 145 23.84 11.41 3.35
C GLY A 145 22.72 11.26 4.38
N SER A 146 21.84 12.26 4.56
CA SER A 146 20.72 12.14 5.47
C SER A 146 19.65 11.18 4.92
N VAL A 147 19.16 10.30 5.78
CA VAL A 147 18.18 9.26 5.44
C VAL A 147 17.01 9.27 6.42
N VAL A 148 15.84 8.87 5.95
CA VAL A 148 14.66 8.61 6.78
C VAL A 148 14.31 7.13 6.66
N GLY A 149 14.13 6.46 7.80
CA GLY A 149 13.79 5.05 7.86
C GLY A 149 12.38 4.81 8.39
N THR A 150 11.68 3.81 7.85
CA THR A 150 10.40 3.33 8.39
C THR A 150 10.17 1.85 8.08
N TYR A 151 9.31 1.19 8.86
CA TYR A 151 8.96 -0.22 8.66
C TYR A 151 7.77 -0.33 7.72
N ILE A 152 7.92 -1.08 6.62
CA ILE A 152 6.90 -1.22 5.56
C ILE A 152 6.73 -2.71 5.23
N CYS A 153 5.60 -3.09 4.62
CA CYS A 153 5.48 -4.43 4.03
C CYS A 153 6.67 -4.73 3.11
N ALA A 154 7.26 -5.91 3.29
CA ALA A 154 8.54 -6.27 2.67
C ALA A 154 8.49 -6.34 1.13
N ASP A 155 7.32 -6.63 0.58
CA ASP A 155 7.01 -6.70 -0.85
C ASP A 155 6.41 -5.40 -1.42
N LEU A 156 6.18 -4.38 -0.57
CA LEU A 156 5.51 -3.13 -0.91
C LEU A 156 4.08 -3.28 -1.49
N SER A 157 3.43 -4.44 -1.32
CA SER A 157 2.04 -4.70 -1.76
C SER A 157 0.97 -4.07 -0.86
N CYS A 158 1.37 -3.22 0.08
CA CYS A 158 0.46 -2.66 1.09
C CYS A 158 -0.59 -1.70 0.53
N HIS A 159 -0.37 -1.15 -0.67
CA HIS A 159 -1.34 -0.35 -1.42
C HIS A 159 -2.54 -1.18 -1.90
N GLU A 160 -2.32 -2.46 -2.20
CA GLU A 160 -3.37 -3.43 -2.55
C GLU A 160 -3.94 -4.07 -1.28
N SER A 161 -3.07 -4.54 -0.40
CA SER A 161 -3.46 -5.33 0.77
C SER A 161 -4.33 -4.56 1.77
N VAL A 162 -4.19 -3.24 1.86
CA VAL A 162 -5.03 -2.41 2.75
C VAL A 162 -6.51 -2.45 2.38
N ARG A 163 -6.82 -2.78 1.11
CA ARG A 163 -8.17 -2.89 0.55
C ARG A 163 -8.80 -4.25 0.79
N LEU A 164 -8.04 -5.22 1.31
CA LEU A 164 -8.60 -6.50 1.69
C LEU A 164 -9.24 -6.39 3.07
N ALA A 165 -10.52 -6.72 3.14
CA ALA A 165 -11.21 -6.76 4.42
C ALA A 165 -10.54 -7.82 5.32
N PRO A 166 -10.14 -7.47 6.56
CA PRO A 166 -9.58 -8.46 7.46
C PRO A 166 -10.65 -9.51 7.78
N PRO A 167 -10.24 -10.78 8.04
CA PRO A 167 -11.17 -11.80 8.50
C PRO A 167 -11.78 -11.36 9.84
N LEU A 168 -13.09 -11.60 9.98
CA LEU A 168 -13.82 -11.34 11.21
C LEU A 168 -13.63 -12.52 12.18
N ALA A 169 -13.48 -12.22 13.46
CA ALA A 169 -13.59 -13.22 14.51
C ALA A 169 -15.03 -13.78 14.58
N PRO A 170 -15.26 -14.97 15.17
CA PRO A 170 -16.60 -15.48 15.38
C PRO A 170 -17.49 -14.45 16.10
N ASN A 171 -18.68 -14.19 15.55
CA ASN A 171 -19.65 -13.19 16.01
C ASN A 171 -19.20 -11.72 15.97
N GLU A 172 -18.06 -11.42 15.34
CA GLU A 172 -17.65 -10.04 15.09
C GLU A 172 -18.48 -9.46 13.92
N ILE A 173 -19.04 -8.27 14.14
CA ILE A 173 -19.70 -7.51 13.09
C ILE A 173 -18.71 -6.49 12.55
N ARG A 174 -18.50 -6.50 11.23
CA ARG A 174 -17.65 -5.51 10.57
C ARG A 174 -18.18 -4.11 10.82
N ALA A 175 -17.36 -3.24 11.38
CA ALA A 175 -17.73 -1.84 11.54
C ALA A 175 -17.98 -1.20 10.17
N GLU A 176 -19.10 -0.47 10.05
CA GLU A 176 -19.62 0.11 8.79
C GLU A 176 -18.58 0.91 8.00
N ARG A 177 -17.62 1.54 8.70
CA ARG A 177 -16.58 2.41 8.11
C ARG A 177 -15.15 1.95 8.37
N LEU A 178 -14.95 0.66 8.65
CA LEU A 178 -13.61 0.11 8.85
C LEU A 178 -12.72 0.34 7.62
N ALA A 179 -13.30 0.20 6.43
CA ALA A 179 -12.62 0.37 5.16
C ALA A 179 -12.11 1.79 4.96
N ASP A 180 -13.01 2.77 5.00
CA ASP A 180 -12.68 4.20 4.85
C ASP A 180 -11.58 4.60 5.83
N ARG A 181 -11.70 4.23 7.12
CA ARG A 181 -10.68 4.57 8.13
C ARG A 181 -9.31 3.99 7.83
N ARG A 182 -9.25 2.78 7.27
CA ARG A 182 -7.99 2.13 6.89
C ARG A 182 -7.35 2.81 5.70
N LEU A 183 -8.14 3.12 4.67
CA LEU A 183 -7.67 3.81 3.47
C LEU A 183 -7.21 5.23 3.79
N ASP A 184 -8.06 6.06 4.43
CA ASP A 184 -7.73 7.43 4.83
C ASP A 184 -6.49 7.49 5.73
N GLY A 185 -6.41 6.56 6.69
CA GLY A 185 -5.25 6.45 7.57
C GLY A 185 -3.97 6.12 6.80
N THR A 186 -4.06 5.25 5.81
CA THR A 186 -2.92 4.84 4.98
C THR A 186 -2.46 5.97 4.09
N HIS A 187 -3.38 6.61 3.36
CA HIS A 187 -3.09 7.81 2.58
C HIS A 187 -2.35 8.86 3.40
N ARG A 188 -2.88 9.26 4.57
CA ARG A 188 -2.22 10.25 5.43
C ARG A 188 -0.79 9.86 5.82
N ARG A 189 -0.55 8.59 6.14
CA ARG A 189 0.77 8.11 6.57
C ARG A 189 1.75 8.01 5.40
N VAL A 190 1.29 7.61 4.22
CA VAL A 190 2.14 7.57 3.01
C VAL A 190 2.53 8.98 2.61
N HIS A 191 1.59 9.92 2.56
CA HIS A 191 1.88 11.32 2.24
C HIS A 191 2.82 11.96 3.26
N ALA A 192 2.59 11.74 4.56
CA ALA A 192 3.50 12.23 5.61
C ALA A 192 4.91 11.62 5.49
N PHE A 193 5.01 10.35 5.10
CA PHE A 193 6.31 9.72 4.87
C PHE A 193 7.02 10.29 3.65
N VAL A 194 6.33 10.48 2.52
CA VAL A 194 6.89 11.11 1.31
C VAL A 194 7.35 12.54 1.62
N ALA A 195 6.51 13.36 2.26
CA ALA A 195 6.88 14.72 2.68
C ALA A 195 8.13 14.73 3.58
N SER A 196 8.20 13.81 4.56
CA SER A 196 9.38 13.65 5.42
C SER A 196 10.65 13.30 4.63
N VAL A 197 10.55 12.46 3.59
CA VAL A 197 11.68 12.16 2.71
C VAL A 197 12.10 13.38 1.91
N LEU A 198 11.15 14.15 1.36
CA LEU A 198 11.46 15.31 0.54
C LEU A 198 11.97 16.53 1.33
N GLY A 199 11.80 16.50 2.66
CA GLY A 199 12.23 17.60 3.53
C GLY A 199 11.15 18.68 3.69
N ASP A 200 9.96 18.42 3.18
CA ASP A 200 8.76 19.20 3.41
C ASP A 200 8.27 18.88 4.83
N SER A 201 8.91 19.49 5.82
CA SER A 201 8.37 19.47 7.17
C SER A 201 7.09 20.30 7.15
N ALA A 202 5.95 19.64 7.41
CA ALA A 202 4.67 20.29 7.71
C ALA A 202 4.80 21.32 8.85
#